data_AF-A0A3N7GBQ4-F1
#
_entry.id   AF-A0A3N7GBQ4-F1
#
_cell.length_a   1.000
_cell.length_b   1.000
_cell.length_c   1.000
_cell.angle_alpha   90.00
_cell.angle_beta   90.00
_cell.angle_gamma   90.00
#
_symmetry.space_group_name_H-M   'P 1'
#
loop_
_entity.id
_entity.type
_entity.pdbx_description
1 polymer ?
#
loop_
_entity_poly.entity_id
_entity_poly.type
_entity_poly.pdbx_seq_one_letter_code
_entity_poly.pdbx_strand_id
1 'polypeptide(L)'
;MARPPSSEQVQVNFRMPADLKARIEAAAEANNRTTTAELVATLEEKYPAPADPMSEVMDKILDFMMDLSPGERSRFMSDLPHRMERFSPDEQKVFAAIFRAAKSVADESDDDTP
;
A
#
# COMPACT_ATOMS: atom_id res chain seq x y z
N MET A 1 19.67 -15.03 7.97
CA MET A 1 18.49 -14.13 7.93
C MET A 1 18.96 -12.73 8.29
N ALA A 2 19.02 -11.84 7.30
CA ALA A 2 19.48 -10.47 7.52
C ALA A 2 18.33 -9.63 8.08
N ARG A 3 18.47 -9.07 9.28
CA ARG A 3 17.61 -7.97 9.72
C ARG A 3 17.83 -6.80 8.74
N PRO A 4 16.77 -6.20 8.18
CA PRO A 4 16.93 -5.00 7.36
C PRO A 4 17.64 -3.91 8.19
N PRO A 5 18.49 -3.09 7.55
CA PRO A 5 19.30 -2.10 8.25
C PRO A 5 18.42 -1.06 8.93
N SER A 6 18.71 -0.80 10.21
CA SER A 6 18.02 0.14 11.10
C SER A 6 18.32 1.61 10.77
N SER A 7 18.20 2.00 9.49
CA SER A 7 18.69 3.28 8.97
C SER A 7 17.61 4.29 8.56
N GLU A 8 16.31 4.01 8.75
CA GLU A 8 15.23 4.95 8.41
C GLU A 8 14.46 5.51 9.63
N GLN A 9 14.62 4.95 10.82
CA GLN A 9 13.91 5.41 12.02
C GLN A 9 14.70 6.52 12.73
N VAL A 10 14.21 7.76 12.65
CA VAL A 10 14.78 8.90 13.37
C VAL A 10 14.33 8.87 14.83
N GLN A 11 15.28 8.92 15.76
CA GLN A 11 14.97 9.04 17.19
C GLN A 11 14.58 10.48 17.53
N VAL A 12 13.36 10.67 18.02
CA VAL A 12 12.84 11.98 18.42
C VAL A 12 12.58 12.01 19.92
N ASN A 13 13.00 13.09 20.58
CA ASN A 13 12.75 13.32 22.01
C ASN A 13 11.53 14.21 22.20
N PHE A 14 10.46 13.67 22.80
CA PHE A 14 9.25 14.43 23.11
C PHE A 14 9.30 15.00 24.54
N ARG A 15 8.76 16.22 24.70
CA ARG A 15 8.40 16.79 26.00
C ARG A 15 6.88 16.78 26.08
N MET A 16 6.32 16.07 27.04
CA MET A 16 4.87 15.92 27.18
C MET A 16 4.44 15.88 28.65
N PRO A 17 3.19 16.22 28.97
CA PRO A 17 2.65 16.07 30.32
C PRO A 17 2.72 14.61 30.79
N ALA A 18 2.97 14.41 32.08
CA ALA A 18 3.07 13.07 32.67
C ALA A 18 1.76 12.26 32.50
N ASP A 19 0.61 12.92 32.63
CA ASP A 19 -0.71 12.31 32.39
C ASP A 19 -0.85 11.75 30.97
N LEU A 20 -0.40 12.52 29.97
CA LEU A 20 -0.49 12.10 28.57
C LEU A 20 0.37 10.85 28.31
N LYS A 21 1.59 10.80 28.88
CA LYS A 21 2.45 9.62 28.79
C LYS A 21 1.77 8.38 29.40
N ALA A 22 1.19 8.51 30.59
CA ALA A 22 0.51 7.41 31.26
C ALA A 22 -0.67 6.86 30.44
N ARG A 23 -1.44 7.75 29.80
CA ARG A 23 -2.55 7.36 28.92
C ARG A 23 -2.09 6.61 27.68
N ILE A 24 -0.95 7.00 27.08
CA ILE A 24 -0.37 6.29 25.93
C ILE A 24 0.15 4.91 26.36
N GLU A 25 0.78 4.81 27.53
CA GLU A 25 1.24 3.52 28.07
C GLU A 25 0.07 2.54 28.28
N ALA A 26 -1.04 3.02 28.84
CA ALA A 26 -2.26 2.21 29.01
C ALA A 26 -2.87 1.78 27.66
N ALA A 27 -2.92 2.67 26.67
CA ALA A 27 -3.40 2.33 25.33
C ALA A 27 -2.49 1.30 24.63
N ALA A 28 -1.18 1.45 24.78
CA ALA A 28 -0.21 0.51 24.22
C ALA A 28 -0.36 -0.89 24.83
N GLU A 29 -0.56 -1.00 26.15
CA GLU A 29 -0.83 -2.27 26.83
C GLU A 29 -2.13 -2.91 26.32
N ALA A 30 -3.21 -2.14 26.21
CA ALA A 30 -4.49 -2.63 25.69
C ALA A 30 -4.38 -3.13 24.23
N ASN A 31 -3.55 -2.47 23.42
CA ASN A 31 -3.32 -2.82 22.01
C ASN A 31 -2.20 -3.85 21.80
N ASN A 32 -1.61 -4.40 22.87
CA ASN A 32 -0.45 -5.31 22.82
C ASN A 32 0.72 -4.76 21.99
N ARG A 33 0.96 -3.45 22.11
CA ARG A 33 2.02 -2.71 21.41
C ARG A 33 3.00 -2.12 22.42
N THR A 34 4.21 -1.80 21.95
CA THR A 34 5.12 -0.96 22.73
C THR A 34 4.61 0.47 22.72
N THR A 35 4.96 1.28 23.73
CA THR A 35 4.59 2.70 23.79
C THR A 35 5.00 3.46 22.53
N THR A 36 6.18 3.17 21.99
CA THR A 36 6.66 3.77 20.73
C THR A 36 5.83 3.32 19.54
N ALA A 37 5.49 2.02 19.44
CA ALA A 37 4.66 1.52 18.35
C ALA A 37 3.25 2.12 18.38
N GLU A 38 2.68 2.31 19.57
CA GLU A 38 1.39 2.97 19.72
C GLU A 38 1.44 4.45 19.34
N LEU A 39 2.52 5.15 19.74
CA LEU A 39 2.73 6.54 19.35
C LEU A 39 2.82 6.68 17.83
N VAL A 40 3.61 5.81 17.17
CA VAL A 40 3.75 5.80 15.70
C VAL A 40 2.42 5.52 15.05
N ALA A 41 1.70 4.47 15.45
CA ALA A 41 0.41 4.12 14.88
C ALA A 41 -0.62 5.26 15.01
N THR A 42 -0.68 5.91 16.18
CA THR A 42 -1.57 7.05 16.41
C THR A 42 -1.20 8.25 15.53
N LEU A 43 0.10 8.49 15.33
CA LEU A 43 0.58 9.57 14.46
C LEU A 43 0.32 9.27 12.99
N GLU A 44 0.50 8.03 12.53
CA GLU A 44 0.21 7.61 11.16
C GLU A 44 -1.29 7.71 10.84
N GLU A 45 -2.16 7.39 11.79
CA GLU A 45 -3.60 7.59 11.63
C GLU A 45 -3.94 9.07 11.41
N LYS A 46 -3.27 9.98 12.14
CA LYS A 46 -3.55 11.41 12.05
C LYS A 46 -2.83 12.11 10.91
N TYR A 47 -1.66 11.61 10.53
CA TYR A 47 -0.77 12.12 9.49
C TYR A 47 -0.38 10.95 8.57
N PRO A 48 -1.33 10.46 7.75
CA PRO A 48 -1.03 9.35 6.85
C PRO A 48 0.09 9.75 5.89
N ALA A 49 0.89 8.77 5.49
CA ALA A 49 1.84 8.98 4.41
C ALA A 49 1.10 9.54 3.19
N PRO A 50 1.67 10.52 2.47
CA PRO A 50 1.08 10.97 1.22
C PRO A 50 0.89 9.74 0.33
N ALA A 51 -0.32 9.55 -0.18
CA ALA A 51 -0.61 8.45 -1.07
C ALA A 51 0.42 8.46 -2.20
N ASP A 52 1.07 7.33 -2.42
CA ASP A 52 1.93 7.18 -3.58
C ASP A 52 1.05 7.45 -4.80
N PRO A 53 1.40 8.37 -5.71
CA PRO A 53 0.63 8.58 -6.94
C PRO A 53 0.35 7.27 -7.68
N MET A 54 1.23 6.27 -7.53
CA MET A 54 1.03 4.92 -8.04
C MET A 54 -0.09 4.15 -7.31
N SER A 55 -0.25 4.31 -5.99
CA SER A 55 -1.35 3.64 -5.26
C SER A 55 -2.70 4.23 -5.64
N GLU A 56 -2.80 5.56 -5.79
CA GLU A 56 -4.05 6.18 -6.25
C GLU A 56 -4.43 5.76 -7.68
N VAL A 57 -3.44 5.62 -8.57
CA VAL A 57 -3.67 5.13 -9.92
C VAL A 57 -4.10 3.67 -9.90
N MET A 58 -3.50 2.84 -9.03
CA MET A 58 -3.86 1.44 -8.87
C MET A 58 -5.28 1.26 -8.31
N ASP A 59 -5.66 2.02 -7.29
CA ASP A 59 -7.01 2.00 -6.74
C ASP A 59 -8.05 2.35 -7.81
N LYS A 60 -7.78 3.38 -8.63
CA LYS A 60 -8.67 3.77 -9.74
C LYS A 60 -8.73 2.73 -10.85
N ILE A 61 -7.62 2.04 -11.14
CA ILE A 61 -7.59 0.95 -12.13
C ILE A 61 -8.39 -0.25 -11.60
N LEU A 62 -8.24 -0.59 -10.31
CA LEU A 62 -8.98 -1.68 -9.68
C LEU A 62 -10.49 -1.39 -9.62
N ASP A 63 -10.90 -0.19 -9.19
CA ASP A 63 -12.30 0.26 -9.23
C ASP A 63 -12.87 0.14 -10.64
N PHE A 64 -12.13 0.66 -11.63
CA PHE A 64 -12.53 0.57 -13.03
C PHE A 64 -12.67 -0.88 -13.52
N MET A 65 -11.78 -1.78 -13.09
CA MET A 65 -11.85 -3.20 -13.45
C MET A 65 -12.98 -3.95 -12.74
N MET A 66 -13.34 -3.55 -11.52
CA MET A 66 -14.45 -4.10 -10.74
C MET A 66 -15.81 -3.66 -11.28
N ASP A 67 -15.91 -2.44 -11.81
CA ASP A 67 -17.12 -1.92 -12.46
C ASP A 67 -17.41 -2.55 -13.83
N LEU A 68 -16.42 -3.16 -14.47
CA LEU A 68 -16.60 -3.87 -15.74
C LEU A 68 -17.20 -5.27 -15.52
N SER A 69 -18.24 -5.59 -16.30
CA SER A 69 -18.74 -6.97 -16.37
C SER A 69 -17.66 -7.92 -16.91
N PRO A 70 -17.74 -9.24 -16.64
CA PRO A 70 -16.74 -10.20 -17.12
C PRO A 70 -16.52 -10.16 -18.65
N GLY A 71 -17.59 -9.90 -19.41
CA GLY A 71 -17.53 -9.79 -20.88
C GLY A 71 -16.86 -8.48 -21.34
N GLU A 72 -17.08 -7.38 -20.64
CA GLU A 72 -16.44 -6.09 -20.94
C GLU A 72 -14.97 -6.10 -20.54
N ARG A 73 -14.64 -6.73 -19.40
CA ARG A 73 -13.25 -6.95 -18.97
C ARG A 73 -12.47 -7.76 -20.00
N SER A 74 -13.05 -8.84 -20.53
CA SER A 74 -12.40 -9.66 -21.56
C SER A 74 -12.14 -8.87 -22.85
N ARG A 75 -13.12 -8.08 -23.32
CA ARG A 75 -12.94 -7.18 -24.47
C ARG A 75 -11.88 -6.13 -24.23
N PHE A 76 -11.92 -5.50 -23.07
CA PHE A 76 -10.94 -4.51 -22.64
C PHE A 76 -9.52 -5.09 -22.64
N MET A 77 -9.33 -6.30 -22.09
CA MET A 77 -8.03 -6.99 -22.09
C MET A 77 -7.54 -7.35 -23.49
N SER A 78 -8.45 -7.76 -24.38
CA SER A 78 -8.10 -8.08 -25.77
C SER A 78 -7.69 -6.83 -26.58
N ASP A 79 -8.25 -5.67 -26.23
CA ASP A 79 -7.99 -4.39 -26.92
C ASP A 79 -6.86 -3.57 -26.24
N LEU A 80 -6.47 -3.94 -25.01
CA LEU A 80 -5.44 -3.28 -24.24
C LEU A 80 -4.12 -3.11 -25.02
N PRO A 81 -3.57 -4.12 -25.73
CA PRO A 81 -2.31 -3.98 -26.47
C PRO A 81 -2.38 -2.88 -27.53
N HIS A 82 -3.47 -2.81 -28.29
CA HIS A 82 -3.68 -1.78 -29.32
C HIS A 82 -3.88 -0.38 -28.71
N ARG A 83 -4.47 -0.29 -27.52
CA ARG A 83 -4.57 0.97 -26.77
C ARG A 83 -3.21 1.40 -26.21
N MET A 84 -2.36 0.46 -25.80
CA MET A 84 -1.02 0.74 -25.29
C MET A 84 -0.06 1.28 -26.38
N GLU A 85 -0.28 0.93 -27.65
CA GLU A 85 0.51 1.46 -28.78
C GLU A 85 0.43 2.99 -28.94
N ARG A 86 -0.60 3.63 -28.35
CA ARG A 86 -0.75 5.10 -28.36
C ARG A 86 0.12 5.80 -27.33
N PHE A 87 0.67 5.07 -26.36
CA PHE A 87 1.54 5.61 -25.33
C PHE A 87 3.01 5.48 -25.74
N SER A 88 3.86 6.35 -25.22
CA SER A 88 5.30 6.30 -25.45
C SER A 88 5.92 5.01 -24.88
N PRO A 89 7.09 4.57 -25.38
CA PRO A 89 7.76 3.37 -24.88
C PRO A 89 8.04 3.38 -23.37
N ASP A 90 8.25 4.56 -22.79
CA ASP A 90 8.51 4.69 -21.35
C ASP A 90 7.22 4.59 -20.52
N GLU A 91 6.10 5.13 -21.02
CA GLU A 91 4.78 4.91 -20.42
C GLU A 91 4.35 3.44 -20.53
N GLN A 92 4.62 2.78 -21.66
CA GLN A 92 4.35 1.35 -21.84
C GLN A 92 5.12 0.48 -20.84
N LYS A 93 6.36 0.84 -20.50
CA LYS A 93 7.15 0.13 -19.46
C LYS A 93 6.53 0.27 -18.07
N VAL A 94 6.03 1.46 -17.72
CA VAL A 94 5.36 1.72 -16.44
C VAL A 94 4.09 0.87 -16.35
N PHE A 95 3.25 0.88 -17.38
CA PHE A 95 2.05 0.04 -17.43
C PHE A 95 2.38 -1.46 -17.39
N ALA A 96 3.41 -1.91 -18.11
CA ALA A 96 3.82 -3.31 -18.09
C ALA A 96 4.37 -3.76 -16.73
N ALA A 97 5.07 -2.89 -16.01
CA ALA A 97 5.55 -3.16 -14.66
C ALA A 97 4.38 -3.27 -13.66
N ILE A 98 3.43 -2.35 -13.75
CA ILE A 98 2.19 -2.35 -12.96
C ILE A 98 1.41 -3.65 -13.18
N PHE A 99 1.18 -4.03 -14.43
CA PHE A 99 0.39 -5.21 -14.78
C PHE A 99 1.05 -6.51 -14.32
N ARG A 100 2.39 -6.57 -14.39
CA ARG A 100 3.17 -7.71 -13.89
C ARG A 100 3.10 -7.84 -12.37
N ALA A 101 3.17 -6.73 -11.65
CA ALA A 101 3.03 -6.71 -10.19
C ALA A 101 1.60 -7.11 -9.76
N ALA A 102 0.57 -6.59 -10.42
CA ALA A 102 -0.82 -6.98 -10.16
C ALA A 102 -1.05 -8.48 -10.41
N LYS A 103 -0.46 -9.03 -11.48
CA LYS A 103 -0.53 -10.46 -11.78
C LYS A 103 0.18 -11.31 -10.72
N SER A 104 1.34 -10.91 -10.22
CA SER A 104 2.04 -11.70 -9.20
C SER A 104 1.29 -11.74 -7.88
N VAL A 105 0.67 -10.62 -7.47
CA VAL A 105 -0.15 -10.56 -6.24
C VAL A 105 -1.42 -11.40 -6.38
N ALA A 106 -2.04 -11.43 -7.56
CA ALA A 106 -3.19 -12.27 -7.84
C ALA A 106 -2.83 -13.77 -7.87
N ASP A 107 -1.70 -14.15 -8.49
CA ASP A 107 -1.23 -15.53 -8.55
C ASP A 107 -0.75 -16.06 -7.17
N GLU A 108 -0.26 -15.20 -6.27
CA GLU A 108 0.08 -15.56 -4.87
C GLU A 108 -1.15 -15.79 -3.98
N SER A 109 -2.34 -15.34 -4.40
CA SER A 109 -3.58 -15.46 -3.62
C SER A 109 -4.30 -16.81 -3.83
N ASP A 110 -3.92 -17.58 -4.85
CA ASP A 110 -4.54 -18.86 -5.22
C ASP A 110 -3.78 -20.10 -4.68
N ASP A 111 -2.58 -19.94 -4.09
CA ASP A 111 -1.74 -21.06 -3.58
C ASP A 111 -1.93 -21.36 -2.08
N ASP A 112 -2.86 -20.67 -1.41
CA ASP A 112 -3.18 -20.89 0.02
C ASP A 112 -4.65 -21.32 0.18
N THR A 113 -4.99 -22.49 -0.36
CA THR A 113 -6.17 -23.26 0.09
C THR A 113 -5.73 -24.70 0.45
N PRO A 114 -6.04 -25.20 1.66
CA PRO A 114 -5.43 -26.41 2.25
C PRO A 114 -5.77 -27.74 1.57
#